data_AF-A0A7C8ERX3-F1
#
_entry.id   AF-A0A7C8ERX3-F1
#
_cell.length_a   1.000
_cell.length_b   1.000
_cell.length_c   1.000
_cell.angle_alpha   90.00
_cell.angle_beta   90.00
_cell.angle_gamma   90.00
#
_symmetry.space_group_name_H-M   'P 1'
#
loop_
_entity.id
_entity.type
_entity.pdbx_description
1 polymer ?
#
loop_
_entity_poly.entity_id
_entity_poly.type
_entity_poly.pdbx_seq_one_letter_code
_entity_poly.pdbx_strand_id
1 'polypeptide(L)'
;MTQAQRVLPVFSTILFLSFAATSGAAAQGAEDSFDFDTISGAADEAVVYFDGTFEYLLGNAKLELTYDDPSKPPILLRAHRFDFLYDTKGKQGLLEVVMSKRPEGDRGSAAGAPNDNQIRVEHPVAVVTADKATYNFAEGFILFEGNCLVDRSGMTATGNTVTMDLNTSRIVFQAFRVKDLRIEELRRPGEPPRVEDPSLLTVKDVFDWPALLRQVKAQAKADKPSPGKRVLELLDPDTRSRLLGLDPDAQLIDKDKTGIIKRINTVLAAPDLYTKAAWNGIDIGNEARDLIGLGTDKLEPEEVTRLNRLLIEAAYPKAIGRREPVSP
;
A
#
# COMPACT_ATOMS: atom_id res chain seq x y z
N MET A 1 -14.92 22.73 57.88
CA MET A 1 -15.54 23.11 56.59
C MET A 1 -14.78 22.38 55.50
N THR A 2 -15.35 21.28 55.03
CA THR A 2 -14.72 20.35 54.08
C THR A 2 -15.19 20.74 52.69
N GLN A 3 -14.30 21.26 51.85
CA GLN A 3 -14.65 21.72 50.51
C GLN A 3 -14.67 20.51 49.56
N ALA A 4 -15.88 20.12 49.16
CA ALA A 4 -16.11 19.06 48.20
C ALA A 4 -15.59 19.45 46.82
N GLN A 5 -14.59 18.73 46.31
CA GLN A 5 -14.25 18.72 44.89
C GLN A 5 -15.41 18.08 44.13
N ARG A 6 -16.18 18.90 43.41
CA ARG A 6 -17.12 18.42 42.39
C ARG A 6 -16.31 17.95 41.18
N VAL A 7 -16.24 16.64 41.00
CA VAL A 7 -15.85 16.01 39.73
C VAL A 7 -16.97 16.32 38.74
N LEU A 8 -16.67 17.11 37.71
CA LEU A 8 -17.56 17.30 36.57
C LEU A 8 -17.47 16.05 35.66
N PRO A 9 -18.57 15.61 35.04
CA PRO A 9 -18.58 14.46 34.15
C PRO A 9 -17.73 14.76 32.90
N VAL A 10 -16.87 13.79 32.54
CA VAL A 10 -16.11 13.80 31.28
C VAL A 10 -17.10 13.60 30.14
N PHE A 11 -17.46 14.67 29.46
CA PHE A 11 -18.07 14.60 28.14
C PHE A 11 -16.94 14.35 27.14
N SER A 12 -16.93 13.21 26.44
CA SER A 12 -16.11 13.01 25.24
C SER A 12 -16.56 14.01 24.17
N THR A 13 -15.96 15.19 24.22
CA THR A 13 -16.13 16.22 23.20
C THR A 13 -15.01 16.02 22.20
N ILE A 14 -15.34 15.57 20.99
CA ILE A 14 -14.37 15.52 19.89
C ILE A 14 -14.07 16.97 19.52
N LEU A 15 -12.90 17.47 19.91
CA LEU A 15 -12.42 18.78 19.54
C LEU A 15 -11.78 18.69 18.14
N PHE A 16 -12.34 19.39 17.16
CA PHE A 16 -11.71 19.57 15.84
C PHE A 16 -10.92 20.86 15.84
N LEU A 17 -9.61 20.76 15.60
CA LEU A 17 -8.70 21.89 15.54
C LEU A 17 -8.06 21.95 14.14
N SER A 18 -7.91 23.15 13.59
CA SER A 18 -7.19 23.39 12.32
C SER A 18 -6.32 24.63 12.50
N PHE A 19 -5.06 24.56 12.09
CA PHE A 19 -4.15 25.71 12.11
C PHE A 19 -3.16 25.65 10.94
N ALA A 20 -2.75 26.84 10.49
CA ALA A 20 -1.76 27.00 9.43
C ALA A 20 -0.35 26.93 10.03
N ALA A 21 0.49 26.02 9.54
CA ALA A 21 1.89 25.95 9.92
C ALA A 21 2.68 27.01 9.13
N THR A 22 2.88 28.20 9.69
CA THR A 22 3.74 29.21 9.03
C THR A 22 5.21 28.95 9.36
N SER A 23 5.96 28.41 8.41
CA SER A 23 7.41 28.20 8.56
C SER A 23 8.13 29.54 8.53
N GLY A 24 8.69 29.96 9.66
CA GLY A 24 9.58 31.12 9.75
C GLY A 24 11.00 30.79 9.27
N ALA A 25 11.21 30.53 7.98
CA ALA A 25 12.54 30.31 7.42
C ALA A 25 12.97 31.46 6.52
N ALA A 26 13.54 32.50 7.13
CA ALA A 26 14.43 33.43 6.43
C ALA A 26 15.84 32.81 6.40
N ALA A 27 16.04 31.81 5.55
CA ALA A 27 17.36 31.31 5.18
C ALA A 27 17.43 31.26 3.65
N GLN A 28 18.21 32.17 3.07
CA GLN A 28 18.46 32.23 1.64
C GLN A 28 19.06 30.90 1.17
N GLY A 29 18.32 30.15 0.33
CA GLY A 29 18.90 29.06 -0.47
C GLY A 29 18.20 27.70 -0.45
N ALA A 30 17.07 27.52 0.25
CA ALA A 30 16.25 26.31 0.10
C ALA A 30 14.96 26.66 -0.67
N GLU A 31 14.89 26.27 -1.95
CA GLU A 31 13.68 26.42 -2.78
C GLU A 31 12.61 25.35 -2.51
N ASP A 32 12.84 24.41 -1.59
CA ASP A 32 11.84 23.41 -1.23
C ASP A 32 11.02 23.91 -0.03
N SER A 33 10.01 24.69 -0.37
CA SER A 33 8.89 25.05 0.50
C SER A 33 8.29 23.79 1.13
N PHE A 34 7.93 23.87 2.41
CA PHE A 34 7.13 22.85 3.08
C PHE A 34 5.81 22.65 2.32
N ASP A 35 5.48 21.41 1.98
CA ASP A 35 4.26 21.12 1.18
C ASP A 35 2.98 21.01 2.04
N PHE A 36 3.03 21.23 3.37
CA PHE A 36 1.88 21.05 4.28
C PHE A 36 1.33 22.39 4.80
N ASP A 37 0.21 22.83 4.26
CA ASP A 37 -0.48 24.05 4.71
C ASP A 37 -1.28 23.88 6.00
N THR A 38 -1.78 22.68 6.30
CA THR A 38 -2.74 22.49 7.40
C THR A 38 -2.43 21.28 8.26
N ILE A 39 -2.42 21.49 9.58
CA ILE A 39 -2.47 20.43 10.58
C ILE A 39 -3.85 20.46 11.22
N SER A 40 -4.55 19.33 11.19
CA SER A 40 -5.79 19.17 11.93
C SER A 40 -5.68 18.07 12.98
N GLY A 41 -6.35 18.24 14.12
CA GLY A 41 -6.19 17.35 15.26
C GLY A 41 -7.48 17.06 16.01
N ALA A 42 -7.55 15.87 16.59
CA ALA A 42 -8.60 15.44 17.51
C ALA A 42 -8.00 14.61 18.66
N ALA A 43 -8.47 14.83 19.88
CA ALA A 43 -8.01 14.12 21.08
C ALA A 43 -9.11 14.10 22.16
N ASP A 44 -8.90 13.29 23.21
CA ASP A 44 -9.81 13.24 24.36
C ASP A 44 -9.55 14.42 25.31
N GLU A 45 -8.29 14.87 25.39
CA GLU A 45 -7.85 16.01 26.17
C GLU A 45 -6.80 16.83 25.38
N ALA A 46 -6.81 18.14 25.56
CA ALA A 46 -5.83 19.07 24.99
C ALA A 46 -5.51 20.18 25.98
N VAL A 47 -4.24 20.58 26.03
CA VAL A 47 -3.81 21.82 26.71
C VAL A 47 -3.40 22.82 25.64
N VAL A 48 -4.10 23.96 25.63
CA VAL A 48 -3.94 25.04 24.65
C VAL A 48 -3.79 26.36 25.41
N TYR A 49 -2.82 27.16 25.01
CA TYR A 49 -2.59 28.50 25.54
C TYR A 49 -3.46 29.53 24.80
N PHE A 50 -3.71 30.68 25.43
CA PHE A 50 -4.51 31.76 24.83
C PHE A 50 -3.90 32.36 23.56
N ASP A 51 -2.61 32.16 23.34
CA ASP A 51 -1.92 32.54 22.10
C ASP A 51 -2.11 31.53 20.96
N GLY A 52 -2.87 30.45 21.19
CA GLY A 52 -3.17 29.40 20.22
C GLY A 52 -2.10 28.30 20.14
N THR A 53 -1.04 28.36 20.95
CA THR A 53 -0.05 27.28 21.01
C THR A 53 -0.57 26.09 21.82
N PHE A 54 -0.17 24.89 21.43
CA PHE A 54 -0.53 23.65 22.12
C PHE A 54 0.59 23.25 23.06
N GLU A 55 0.27 22.73 24.24
CA GLU A 55 1.28 22.01 25.02
C GLU A 55 1.26 20.54 24.62
N TYR A 56 0.09 19.91 24.73
CA TYR A 56 -0.10 18.52 24.35
C TYR A 56 -1.54 18.19 23.94
N LEU A 57 -1.67 17.08 23.22
CA LEU A 57 -2.90 16.33 22.98
C LEU A 57 -2.78 14.95 23.64
N LEU A 58 -3.83 14.45 24.29
CA LEU A 58 -3.81 13.19 25.04
C LEU A 58 -5.07 12.35 24.77
N GLY A 59 -4.92 11.02 24.84
CA GLY A 59 -6.00 10.05 24.67
C GLY A 59 -5.94 9.36 23.31
N ASN A 60 -7.07 9.19 22.63
CA ASN A 60 -7.13 8.66 21.26
C ASN A 60 -6.73 9.72 20.22
N ALA A 61 -5.58 10.36 20.45
CA ALA A 61 -5.18 11.54 19.72
C ALA A 61 -4.80 11.20 18.26
N LYS A 62 -5.16 12.10 17.36
CA LYS A 62 -4.88 11.99 15.92
C LYS A 62 -4.48 13.37 15.40
N LEU A 63 -3.48 13.38 14.53
CA LEU A 63 -3.12 14.54 13.71
C LEU A 63 -3.18 14.15 12.24
N GLU A 64 -3.74 15.00 11.41
CA GLU A 64 -3.77 14.87 9.97
C GLU A 64 -2.97 16.02 9.36
N LEU A 65 -1.93 15.68 8.60
CA LEU A 65 -1.11 16.63 7.85
C LEU A 65 -1.62 16.65 6.41
N THR A 66 -2.11 17.81 5.98
CA THR A 66 -2.69 17.98 4.64
C THR A 66 -1.77 18.83 3.79
N TYR A 67 -1.58 18.40 2.54
CA TYR A 67 -0.78 19.11 1.56
C TYR A 67 -1.55 20.26 0.91
N ASP A 68 -0.83 21.25 0.40
CA ASP A 68 -1.41 22.38 -0.37
C ASP A 68 -2.09 21.86 -1.65
N ASP A 69 -1.50 20.83 -2.26
CA ASP A 69 -2.07 20.11 -3.38
C ASP A 69 -3.14 19.12 -2.88
N PRO A 70 -4.44 19.39 -3.13
CA PRO A 70 -5.53 18.55 -2.63
C PRO A 70 -5.58 17.17 -3.29
N SER A 71 -4.79 16.94 -4.36
CA SER A 71 -4.66 15.62 -4.98
C SER A 71 -3.74 14.68 -4.21
N LYS A 72 -2.87 15.22 -3.33
CA LYS A 72 -1.99 14.41 -2.49
C LYS A 72 -2.79 13.91 -1.27
N PRO A 73 -2.82 12.59 -1.01
CA PRO A 73 -3.49 12.04 0.17
C PRO A 73 -2.81 12.52 1.46
N PRO A 74 -3.56 12.82 2.52
CA PRO A 74 -3.01 13.35 3.77
C PRO A 74 -2.19 12.29 4.52
N ILE A 75 -1.28 12.74 5.37
CA ILE A 75 -0.55 11.87 6.31
C ILE A 75 -1.32 11.84 7.62
N LEU A 76 -1.65 10.64 8.09
CA LEU A 76 -2.34 10.45 9.36
C LEU A 76 -1.39 9.97 10.45
N LEU A 77 -1.27 10.76 11.51
CA LEU A 77 -0.52 10.44 12.72
C LEU A 77 -1.50 10.04 13.83
N ARG A 78 -1.21 8.97 14.53
CA ARG A 78 -1.98 8.51 15.69
C ARG A 78 -1.03 8.20 16.82
N ALA A 79 -1.34 8.71 18.00
CA ALA A 79 -0.56 8.47 19.20
C ALA A 79 -1.46 8.55 20.44
N HIS A 80 -0.98 8.03 21.56
CA HIS A 80 -1.68 8.27 22.81
C HIS A 80 -1.49 9.72 23.27
N ARG A 81 -0.30 10.28 23.02
CA ARG A 81 0.03 11.65 23.37
C ARG A 81 0.87 12.30 22.27
N PHE A 82 0.59 13.56 21.98
CA PHE A 82 1.40 14.46 21.17
C PHE A 82 1.86 15.61 22.06
N ASP A 83 3.16 15.84 22.19
CA ASP A 83 3.74 17.01 22.85
C ASP A 83 4.29 17.96 21.78
N PHE A 84 3.96 19.25 21.88
CA PHE A 84 4.31 20.27 20.89
C PHE A 84 5.42 21.16 21.44
N LEU A 85 6.53 21.24 20.71
CA LEU A 85 7.71 22.00 21.10
C LEU A 85 7.89 23.18 20.14
N TYR A 86 8.00 24.40 20.68
CA TYR A 86 8.08 25.64 19.91
C TYR A 86 9.44 26.33 20.09
N ASP A 87 9.85 27.12 19.09
CA ASP A 87 11.03 27.97 19.22
C ASP A 87 10.78 29.11 20.22
N THR A 88 11.68 29.22 21.19
CA THR A 88 11.64 30.23 22.25
C THR A 88 12.48 31.48 21.91
N LYS A 89 13.21 31.49 20.78
CA LYS A 89 14.26 32.50 20.52
C LYS A 89 14.05 33.40 19.30
N GLY A 90 13.17 33.11 18.33
CA GLY A 90 13.22 33.92 17.09
C GLY A 90 11.96 34.13 16.25
N LYS A 91 10.92 33.28 16.36
CA LYS A 91 9.56 33.45 15.82
C LYS A 91 8.76 32.21 16.22
N GLN A 92 7.47 32.35 16.52
CA GLN A 92 6.55 31.30 17.02
C GLN A 92 6.33 30.14 16.02
N GLY A 93 7.37 29.40 15.69
CA GLY A 93 7.30 28.21 14.85
C GLY A 93 7.26 26.96 15.71
N LEU A 94 6.36 26.04 15.37
CA LEU A 94 6.39 24.67 15.88
C LEU A 94 7.69 24.02 15.38
N LEU A 95 8.54 23.57 16.31
CA LEU A 95 9.82 22.92 16.01
C LEU A 95 9.65 21.42 15.85
N GLU A 96 9.03 20.81 16.86
CA GLU A 96 8.92 19.37 16.95
C GLU A 96 7.57 18.95 17.52
N VAL A 97 7.09 17.80 17.07
CA VAL A 97 5.99 17.08 17.70
C VAL A 97 6.48 15.72 18.14
N VAL A 98 6.44 15.48 19.45
CA VAL A 98 6.81 14.20 20.05
C VAL A 98 5.56 13.37 20.26
N MET A 99 5.54 12.20 19.64
CA MET A 99 4.48 11.22 19.68
C MET A 99 4.89 10.10 20.64
N SER A 100 4.03 9.77 21.59
CA SER A 100 4.30 8.65 22.52
C SER A 100 3.12 7.69 22.62
N LYS A 101 3.46 6.42 22.78
CA LYS A 101 2.50 5.35 23.05
C LYS A 101 1.88 5.47 24.44
N ARG A 102 0.80 4.71 24.65
CA ARG A 102 0.21 4.58 25.98
C ARG A 102 1.21 3.91 26.95
N PRO A 103 1.43 4.44 28.17
CA PRO A 103 2.28 3.81 29.16
C PRO A 103 1.81 2.39 29.51
N GLU A 104 2.75 1.47 29.70
CA GLU A 104 2.43 0.13 30.21
C GLU A 104 1.87 0.23 31.63
N GLY A 105 0.60 -0.16 31.79
CA GLY A 105 -0.10 -0.12 33.08
C GLY A 105 -1.36 0.75 33.09
N ASP A 106 -1.51 1.66 32.12
CA ASP A 106 -2.69 2.51 32.02
C ASP A 106 -3.83 1.79 31.27
N ARG A 107 -4.53 0.89 31.97
CA ARG A 107 -5.65 0.11 31.41
C ARG A 107 -6.94 0.95 31.39
N GLY A 108 -6.96 2.00 30.60
CA GLY A 108 -8.20 2.65 30.17
C GLY A 108 -9.06 1.68 29.34
N SER A 109 -10.33 1.54 29.75
CA SER A 109 -11.38 0.59 29.31
C SER A 109 -11.77 0.63 27.82
N ALA A 110 -10.83 0.40 26.90
CA ALA A 110 -11.16 0.08 25.52
C ALA A 110 -10.41 -1.18 25.10
N ALA A 111 -11.16 -2.25 24.86
CA ALA A 111 -10.69 -3.43 24.15
C ALA A 111 -10.41 -3.05 22.68
N GLY A 112 -9.31 -2.32 22.47
CA GLY A 112 -8.77 -2.02 21.14
C GLY A 112 -7.91 -3.16 20.63
N ALA A 113 -7.80 -3.26 19.31
CA ALA A 113 -6.99 -4.26 18.63
C ALA A 113 -5.53 -4.27 19.16
N PRO A 114 -4.79 -5.38 19.07
CA PRO A 114 -3.44 -5.54 19.64
C PRO A 114 -2.38 -4.48 19.23
N ASN A 115 -2.69 -3.60 18.27
CA ASN A 115 -1.80 -2.54 17.78
C ASN A 115 -2.26 -1.11 18.15
N ASP A 116 -3.37 -0.93 18.88
CA ASP A 116 -3.85 0.41 19.32
C ASP A 116 -2.97 1.04 20.41
N ASN A 117 -2.04 0.26 20.97
CA ASN A 117 -1.11 0.71 22.00
C ASN A 117 0.21 1.24 21.45
N GLN A 118 0.39 1.35 20.14
CA GLN A 118 1.58 1.91 19.52
C GLN A 118 1.24 3.22 18.81
N ILE A 119 2.24 4.07 18.61
CA ILE A 119 2.08 5.16 17.66
C ILE A 119 1.94 4.57 16.26
N ARG A 120 1.18 5.23 15.39
CA ARG A 120 0.97 4.80 14.01
C ARG A 120 0.98 6.00 13.07
N VAL A 121 1.86 5.95 12.09
CA VAL A 121 1.97 6.95 11.02
C VAL A 121 1.59 6.29 9.70
N GLU A 122 0.54 6.79 9.06
CA GLU A 122 0.03 6.33 7.79
C GLU A 122 0.49 7.29 6.69
N HIS A 123 1.56 6.92 5.99
CA HIS A 123 2.06 7.63 4.84
C HIS A 123 1.62 6.89 3.55
N PRO A 124 1.41 7.59 2.41
CA PRO A 124 0.94 6.95 1.17
C PRO A 124 1.81 5.79 0.68
N VAL A 125 3.10 5.80 1.00
CA VAL A 125 4.06 4.76 0.61
C VAL A 125 4.30 3.68 1.67
N ALA A 126 3.95 3.93 2.94
CA ALA A 126 4.22 3.00 4.04
C ALA A 126 3.41 3.34 5.30
N VAL A 127 3.08 2.33 6.09
CA VAL A 127 2.58 2.48 7.45
C VAL A 127 3.71 2.15 8.41
N VAL A 128 3.96 3.00 9.39
CA VAL A 128 4.96 2.77 10.44
C VAL A 128 4.28 2.75 11.80
N THR A 129 4.54 1.71 12.59
CA THR A 129 4.23 1.70 14.03
C THR A 129 5.50 1.67 14.85
N ALA A 130 5.46 2.29 16.03
CA ALA A 130 6.58 2.32 16.97
C ALA A 130 6.09 2.64 18.40
N ASP A 131 7.00 2.68 19.36
CA ASP A 131 6.70 3.10 20.74
C ASP A 131 6.72 4.63 20.88
N LYS A 132 7.58 5.30 20.13
CA LYS A 132 7.73 6.76 20.12
C LYS A 132 8.09 7.24 18.72
N ALA A 133 7.68 8.46 18.38
CA ALA A 133 8.27 9.18 17.26
C ALA A 133 8.47 10.66 17.58
N THR A 134 9.41 11.28 16.88
CA THR A 134 9.59 12.73 16.88
C THR A 134 9.52 13.21 15.45
N TYR A 135 8.56 14.08 15.14
CA TYR A 135 8.54 14.79 13.88
C TYR A 135 9.26 16.12 14.05
N ASN A 136 10.36 16.32 13.33
CA ASN A 136 11.07 17.59 13.26
C ASN A 136 10.57 18.37 12.05
N PHE A 137 9.91 19.51 12.29
CA PHE A 137 9.34 20.33 11.23
C PHE A 137 10.41 21.04 10.42
N ALA A 138 11.52 21.46 11.04
CA ALA A 138 12.59 22.16 10.31
C ALA A 138 13.30 21.25 9.30
N GLU A 139 13.46 19.97 9.66
CA GLU A 139 14.22 19.01 8.86
C GLU A 139 13.32 18.10 8.00
N GLY A 140 12.00 18.09 8.24
CA GLY A 140 11.03 17.36 7.41
C GLY A 140 11.05 15.84 7.59
N PHE A 141 11.65 15.32 8.67
CA PHE A 141 11.67 13.89 8.94
C PHE A 141 11.03 13.50 10.27
N ILE A 142 10.51 12.28 10.30
CA ILE A 142 10.02 11.60 11.49
C ILE A 142 11.05 10.54 11.90
N LEU A 143 11.55 10.65 13.14
CA LEU A 143 12.35 9.62 13.79
C LEU A 143 11.44 8.73 14.62
N PHE A 144 11.41 7.43 14.32
CA PHE A 144 10.68 6.40 15.07
C PHE A 144 11.63 5.62 15.96
N GLU A 145 11.22 5.37 17.20
CA GLU A 145 12.01 4.67 18.22
C GLU A 145 11.17 3.59 18.93
N GLY A 146 11.77 2.41 19.12
CA GLY A 146 11.22 1.29 19.88
C GLY A 146 10.20 0.47 19.11
N ASN A 147 10.43 -0.85 19.02
CA ASN A 147 9.53 -1.83 18.41
C ASN A 147 8.97 -1.38 17.05
N CYS A 148 9.81 -0.78 16.20
CA CYS A 148 9.39 -0.23 14.93
C CYS A 148 8.99 -1.35 13.96
N LEU A 149 7.81 -1.22 13.38
CA LEU A 149 7.32 -2.06 12.28
C LEU A 149 6.97 -1.14 11.12
N VAL A 150 7.61 -1.37 9.98
CA VAL A 150 7.30 -0.70 8.73
C VAL A 150 6.60 -1.70 7.82
N ASP A 151 5.37 -1.40 7.45
CA ASP A 151 4.59 -2.13 6.46
C ASP A 151 4.49 -1.29 5.18
N ARG A 152 5.09 -1.80 4.11
CA ARG A 152 5.03 -1.23 2.78
C ARG A 152 4.53 -2.33 1.84
N SER A 153 3.75 -1.99 0.82
CA SER A 153 3.24 -2.95 -0.16
C SER A 153 4.29 -3.98 -0.57
N GLY A 154 4.14 -5.21 -0.04
CA GLY A 154 4.97 -6.39 -0.29
C GLY A 154 6.34 -6.44 0.41
N MET A 155 6.56 -5.61 1.45
CA MET A 155 7.71 -5.69 2.36
C MET A 155 7.32 -5.31 3.79
N THR A 156 7.63 -6.16 4.76
CA THR A 156 7.59 -5.78 6.18
C THR A 156 9.00 -5.71 6.75
N ALA A 157 9.31 -4.65 7.47
CA ALA A 157 10.60 -4.46 8.12
C ALA A 157 10.40 -4.17 9.61
N THR A 158 11.20 -4.82 10.45
CA THR A 158 11.20 -4.61 11.89
C THR A 158 12.55 -4.08 12.33
N GLY A 159 12.56 -3.15 13.28
CA GLY A 159 13.79 -2.52 13.78
C GLY A 159 13.55 -1.76 15.07
N ASN A 160 14.62 -1.19 15.63
CA ASN A 160 14.49 -0.35 16.83
C ASN A 160 14.44 1.15 16.50
N THR A 161 15.01 1.54 15.35
CA THR A 161 15.09 2.94 14.92
C THR A 161 14.85 3.02 13.42
N VAL A 162 13.93 3.90 13.02
CA VAL A 162 13.58 4.16 11.62
C VAL A 162 13.47 5.67 11.43
N THR A 163 14.00 6.18 10.33
CA THR A 163 13.82 7.60 9.96
C THR A 163 13.03 7.66 8.65
N MET A 164 11.97 8.45 8.61
CA MET A 164 11.19 8.73 7.40
C MET A 164 11.30 10.20 7.06
N ASP A 165 11.84 10.50 5.88
CA ASP A 165 11.81 11.84 5.28
C ASP A 165 10.50 12.01 4.52
N LEU A 166 9.68 12.97 4.94
CA LEU A 166 8.36 13.24 4.36
C LEU A 166 8.46 14.00 3.02
N ASN A 167 9.54 14.73 2.79
CA ASN A 167 9.76 15.49 1.56
C ASN A 167 10.18 14.57 0.42
N THR A 168 11.11 13.65 0.70
CA THR A 168 11.64 12.72 -0.30
C THR A 168 10.93 11.35 -0.31
N SER A 169 9.99 11.12 0.61
CA SER A 169 9.38 9.80 0.85
C SER A 169 10.41 8.69 1.10
N ARG A 170 11.58 9.05 1.63
CA ARG A 170 12.70 8.12 1.87
C ARG A 170 12.62 7.57 3.29
N ILE A 171 12.75 6.24 3.41
CA ILE A 171 12.84 5.56 4.70
C ILE A 171 14.26 5.01 4.87
N VAL A 172 14.90 5.37 5.99
CA VAL A 172 16.23 4.89 6.40
C VAL A 172 16.07 3.98 7.60
N PHE A 173 16.59 2.77 7.49
CA PHE A 173 16.57 1.76 8.55
C PHE A 173 17.96 1.65 9.19
N GLN A 174 18.01 1.65 10.52
CA GLN A 174 19.22 1.32 11.27
C GLN A 174 19.02 -0.03 11.98
N ALA A 175 19.95 -0.98 11.76
CA ALA A 175 19.94 -2.31 12.39
C ALA A 175 18.57 -3.04 12.32
N PHE A 176 18.11 -3.36 11.11
CA PHE A 176 16.77 -3.90 10.84
C PHE A 176 16.78 -5.37 10.42
N ARG A 177 15.61 -6.01 10.55
CA ARG A 177 15.30 -7.33 10.00
C ARG A 177 14.12 -7.20 9.04
N VAL A 178 14.32 -7.61 7.79
CA VAL A 178 13.26 -7.64 6.78
C VAL A 178 12.61 -9.03 6.77
N LYS A 179 11.28 -9.05 6.71
CA LYS A 179 10.50 -10.24 6.39
C LYS A 179 9.74 -10.00 5.09
N ASP A 180 9.51 -11.09 4.36
CA ASP A 180 8.69 -11.07 3.14
C ASP A 180 9.20 -10.12 2.04
N LEU A 181 10.52 -9.87 1.96
CA LEU A 181 11.09 -9.03 0.91
C LEU A 181 10.87 -9.68 -0.46
N ARG A 182 9.98 -9.10 -1.26
CA ARG A 182 9.82 -9.48 -2.66
C ARG A 182 10.86 -8.76 -3.50
N ILE A 183 11.83 -9.50 -4.03
CA ILE A 183 12.92 -8.97 -4.87
C ILE A 183 12.40 -8.17 -6.07
N GLU A 184 11.21 -8.49 -6.57
CA GLU A 184 10.52 -7.79 -7.66
C GLU A 184 10.14 -6.33 -7.34
N GLU A 185 10.08 -5.93 -6.07
CA GLU A 185 9.61 -4.60 -5.63
C GLU A 185 10.75 -3.64 -5.24
N LEU A 186 12.02 -4.08 -5.33
CA LEU A 186 13.23 -3.29 -5.08
C LEU A 186 13.61 -2.36 -6.26
N ARG A 187 12.64 -1.68 -6.88
CA ARG A 187 12.90 -0.76 -8.01
C ARG A 187 13.68 0.47 -7.53
N ARG A 188 14.69 0.91 -8.29
CA ARG A 188 15.36 2.19 -8.04
C ARG A 188 14.52 3.36 -8.55
N PRO A 189 14.37 4.46 -7.79
CA PRO A 189 13.79 5.70 -8.32
C PRO A 189 14.60 6.17 -9.53
N GLY A 190 13.93 6.48 -10.65
CA GLY A 190 14.56 6.94 -11.89
C GLY A 190 14.99 5.85 -12.86
N GLU A 191 14.82 4.57 -12.54
CA GLU A 191 14.90 3.51 -13.55
C GLU A 191 13.72 3.70 -14.53
N PRO A 192 13.96 3.77 -15.85
CA PRO A 192 12.88 3.87 -16.82
C PRO A 192 11.89 2.73 -16.57
N PRO A 193 10.57 2.95 -16.78
CA PRO A 193 9.65 1.83 -16.75
C PRO A 193 10.24 0.75 -17.63
N ARG A 194 10.44 -0.47 -17.07
CA ARG A 194 10.71 -1.62 -17.94
C ARG A 194 9.65 -1.53 -19.02
N VAL A 195 10.06 -1.61 -20.28
CA VAL A 195 9.12 -1.83 -21.37
C VAL A 195 8.32 -3.03 -20.90
N GLU A 196 7.09 -2.80 -20.42
CA GLU A 196 6.23 -3.87 -19.96
C GLU A 196 6.10 -4.73 -21.20
N ASP A 197 6.58 -5.99 -21.14
CA ASP A 197 6.41 -6.90 -22.26
C ASP A 197 4.94 -6.81 -22.67
N PRO A 198 4.63 -6.32 -23.89
CA PRO A 198 3.26 -6.01 -24.29
C PRO A 198 2.36 -7.25 -24.26
N SER A 199 2.96 -8.44 -24.17
CA SER A 199 2.30 -9.73 -24.00
C SER A 199 1.76 -9.96 -22.59
N LEU A 200 2.28 -9.28 -21.55
CA LEU A 200 1.76 -9.41 -20.19
C LEU A 200 0.37 -8.78 -20.06
N LEU A 201 -0.47 -9.40 -19.24
CA LEU A 201 -1.79 -8.88 -18.91
C LEU A 201 -1.69 -7.75 -17.89
N THR A 202 -2.56 -6.77 -18.06
CA THR A 202 -2.86 -5.71 -17.10
C THR A 202 -4.31 -5.84 -16.64
N VAL A 203 -4.68 -5.18 -15.55
CA VAL A 203 -6.08 -5.14 -15.08
C VAL A 203 -7.03 -4.59 -16.16
N LYS A 204 -6.54 -3.68 -17.01
CA LYS A 204 -7.32 -3.06 -18.10
C LYS A 204 -7.65 -4.03 -19.23
N ASP A 205 -6.88 -5.11 -19.39
CA ASP A 205 -7.13 -6.10 -20.43
C ASP A 205 -8.31 -7.03 -20.07
N VAL A 206 -8.73 -7.07 -18.80
CA VAL A 206 -9.86 -7.87 -18.33
C VAL A 206 -11.08 -6.97 -18.15
N PHE A 207 -12.04 -7.08 -19.07
CA PHE A 207 -13.25 -6.25 -19.07
C PHE A 207 -14.46 -6.92 -18.44
N ASP A 208 -14.46 -8.26 -18.29
CA ASP A 208 -15.53 -9.02 -17.62
C ASP A 208 -14.94 -10.03 -16.61
N TRP A 209 -14.64 -9.52 -15.42
CA TRP A 209 -14.11 -10.31 -14.30
C TRP A 209 -15.03 -11.46 -13.87
N PRO A 210 -16.36 -11.25 -13.69
CA PRO A 210 -17.29 -12.34 -13.43
C PRO A 210 -17.25 -13.44 -14.48
N ALA A 211 -17.27 -13.10 -15.77
CA ALA A 211 -17.21 -14.11 -16.84
C ALA A 211 -15.90 -14.90 -16.80
N LEU A 212 -14.76 -14.24 -16.59
CA LEU A 212 -13.47 -14.90 -16.46
C LEU A 212 -13.49 -15.93 -15.31
N LEU A 213 -13.91 -15.51 -14.12
CA LEU A 213 -13.95 -16.37 -12.94
C LEU A 213 -14.91 -17.56 -13.12
N ARG A 214 -16.12 -17.32 -13.65
CA ARG A 214 -17.08 -18.40 -13.92
C ARG A 214 -16.52 -19.41 -14.91
N GLN A 215 -15.90 -18.95 -15.99
CA GLN A 215 -15.37 -19.83 -17.03
C GLN A 215 -14.18 -20.64 -16.54
N VAL A 216 -13.21 -20.02 -15.84
CA VAL A 216 -12.07 -20.72 -15.24
C VAL A 216 -12.55 -21.78 -14.25
N LYS A 217 -13.52 -21.44 -13.38
CA LYS A 217 -14.09 -22.40 -12.42
C LYS A 217 -14.85 -23.55 -13.07
N ALA A 218 -15.60 -23.28 -14.12
CA ALA A 218 -16.29 -24.32 -14.88
C ALA A 218 -15.29 -25.27 -15.53
N GLN A 219 -14.23 -24.73 -16.15
CA GLN A 219 -13.16 -25.50 -16.77
C GLN A 219 -12.34 -26.32 -15.76
N ALA A 220 -12.14 -25.80 -14.55
CA ALA A 220 -11.49 -26.51 -13.45
C ALA A 220 -12.22 -27.81 -13.06
N LYS A 221 -13.56 -27.79 -13.15
CA LYS A 221 -14.44 -28.92 -12.80
C LYS A 221 -14.68 -29.87 -13.98
N ALA A 222 -14.20 -29.56 -15.17
CA ALA A 222 -14.42 -30.39 -16.34
C ALA A 222 -13.57 -31.68 -16.28
N ASP A 223 -14.17 -32.78 -16.73
CA ASP A 223 -13.50 -34.08 -16.80
C ASP A 223 -12.37 -34.08 -17.83
N LYS A 224 -12.59 -33.38 -18.96
CA LYS A 224 -11.62 -33.27 -20.05
C LYS A 224 -10.58 -32.16 -19.78
N PRO A 225 -9.36 -32.29 -20.33
CA PRO A 225 -8.39 -31.18 -20.35
C PRO A 225 -9.02 -29.91 -20.92
N SER A 226 -8.70 -28.76 -20.33
CA SER A 226 -9.23 -27.45 -20.72
C SER A 226 -8.24 -26.34 -20.35
N PRO A 227 -8.35 -25.14 -20.95
CA PRO A 227 -7.41 -24.05 -20.67
C PRO A 227 -7.38 -23.67 -19.20
N GLY A 228 -8.54 -23.51 -18.58
CA GLY A 228 -8.67 -23.14 -17.17
C GLY A 228 -8.10 -24.19 -16.23
N LYS A 229 -8.27 -25.48 -16.55
CA LYS A 229 -7.64 -26.56 -15.79
C LYS A 229 -6.12 -26.47 -15.90
N ARG A 230 -5.59 -26.25 -17.11
CA ARG A 230 -4.14 -26.11 -17.33
C ARG A 230 -3.54 -24.89 -16.64
N VAL A 231 -4.22 -23.74 -16.72
CA VAL A 231 -3.81 -22.51 -15.99
C VAL A 231 -3.75 -22.78 -14.50
N LEU A 232 -4.77 -23.43 -13.93
CA LEU A 232 -4.80 -23.73 -12.50
C LEU A 232 -3.71 -24.72 -12.08
N GLU A 233 -3.38 -25.71 -12.93
CA GLU A 233 -2.30 -26.67 -12.69
C GLU A 233 -0.94 -26.00 -12.53
N LEU A 234 -0.70 -24.90 -13.25
CA LEU A 234 0.55 -24.14 -13.22
C LEU A 234 0.63 -23.12 -12.09
N LEU A 235 -0.49 -22.86 -11.42
CA LEU A 235 -0.53 -22.02 -10.23
C LEU A 235 -0.17 -22.82 -8.98
N ASP A 236 0.49 -22.15 -8.04
CA ASP A 236 0.76 -22.71 -6.71
C ASP A 236 -0.54 -23.05 -5.96
N PRO A 237 -0.52 -24.02 -5.03
CA PRO A 237 -1.74 -24.51 -4.35
C PRO A 237 -2.53 -23.41 -3.62
N ASP A 238 -1.85 -22.44 -3.02
CA ASP A 238 -2.48 -21.35 -2.28
C ASP A 238 -3.23 -20.41 -3.23
N THR A 239 -2.60 -20.07 -4.36
CA THR A 239 -3.26 -19.31 -5.43
C THR A 239 -4.47 -20.02 -5.97
N ARG A 240 -4.31 -21.30 -6.32
CA ARG A 240 -5.37 -22.11 -6.90
C ARG A 240 -6.59 -22.10 -5.98
N SER A 241 -6.35 -22.34 -4.69
CA SER A 241 -7.40 -22.31 -3.67
C SER A 241 -8.07 -20.93 -3.58
N ARG A 242 -7.29 -19.85 -3.58
CA ARG A 242 -7.83 -18.48 -3.53
C ARG A 242 -8.67 -18.17 -4.75
N LEU A 243 -8.20 -18.45 -5.96
CA LEU A 243 -8.93 -18.15 -7.21
C LEU A 243 -10.22 -18.97 -7.32
N LEU A 244 -10.20 -20.24 -6.88
CA LEU A 244 -11.39 -21.08 -6.80
C LEU A 244 -12.36 -20.63 -5.69
N GLY A 245 -11.86 -19.98 -4.64
CA GLY A 245 -12.66 -19.44 -3.53
C GLY A 245 -13.36 -18.12 -3.83
N LEU A 246 -12.89 -17.33 -4.80
CA LEU A 246 -13.49 -16.02 -5.13
C LEU A 246 -14.91 -16.14 -5.67
N ASP A 247 -15.88 -15.48 -5.06
CA ASP A 247 -17.24 -15.42 -5.60
C ASP A 247 -17.24 -14.64 -6.94
N PRO A 248 -17.62 -15.26 -8.08
CA PRO A 248 -17.67 -14.57 -9.37
C PRO A 248 -18.68 -13.42 -9.42
N ASP A 249 -19.68 -13.44 -8.54
CA ASP A 249 -20.75 -12.44 -8.51
C ASP A 249 -20.45 -11.31 -7.50
N ALA A 250 -19.40 -11.47 -6.68
CA ALA A 250 -18.95 -10.42 -5.78
C ALA A 250 -18.14 -9.34 -6.50
N GLN A 251 -18.24 -8.11 -5.99
CA GLN A 251 -17.42 -7.00 -6.48
C GLN A 251 -15.96 -7.21 -6.05
N LEU A 252 -15.08 -7.51 -7.00
CA LEU A 252 -13.64 -7.60 -6.75
C LEU A 252 -13.07 -6.21 -6.47
N ILE A 253 -12.36 -6.07 -5.35
CA ILE A 253 -11.54 -4.89 -5.06
C ILE A 253 -10.27 -4.90 -5.92
N ASP A 254 -9.69 -3.72 -6.16
CA ASP A 254 -8.54 -3.59 -7.07
C ASP A 254 -7.30 -4.37 -6.61
N LYS A 255 -7.15 -4.57 -5.31
CA LYS A 255 -6.11 -5.44 -4.73
C LYS A 255 -6.24 -6.89 -5.20
N ASP A 256 -7.47 -7.41 -5.30
CA ASP A 256 -7.72 -8.77 -5.78
C ASP A 256 -7.50 -8.89 -7.28
N LYS A 257 -7.97 -7.91 -8.07
CA LYS A 257 -7.75 -7.87 -9.53
C LYS A 257 -6.26 -7.87 -9.85
N THR A 258 -5.49 -6.97 -9.23
CA THR A 258 -4.03 -6.88 -9.41
C THR A 258 -3.34 -8.17 -8.99
N GLY A 259 -3.78 -8.76 -7.87
CA GLY A 259 -3.26 -10.04 -7.40
C GLY A 259 -3.51 -11.20 -8.37
N ILE A 260 -4.68 -11.25 -9.01
CA ILE A 260 -5.01 -12.26 -10.03
C ILE A 260 -4.16 -12.07 -11.28
N ILE A 261 -4.09 -10.85 -11.83
CA ILE A 261 -3.29 -10.54 -13.02
C ILE A 261 -1.83 -10.93 -12.82
N LYS A 262 -1.23 -10.54 -11.70
CA LYS A 262 0.17 -10.85 -11.41
C LYS A 262 0.44 -12.36 -11.48
N ARG A 263 -0.49 -13.19 -10.98
CA ARG A 263 -0.35 -14.65 -10.98
C ARG A 263 -0.69 -15.29 -12.32
N ILE A 264 -1.60 -14.71 -13.10
CA ILE A 264 -1.79 -15.16 -14.49
C ILE A 264 -0.52 -14.85 -15.30
N ASN A 265 0.13 -13.71 -15.07
CA ASN A 265 1.37 -13.35 -15.75
C ASN A 265 2.53 -14.32 -15.44
N THR A 266 2.58 -14.94 -14.25
CA THR A 266 3.56 -16.01 -13.99
C THR A 266 3.28 -17.27 -14.82
N VAL A 267 2.00 -17.54 -15.11
CA VAL A 267 1.59 -18.63 -16.01
C VAL A 267 1.88 -18.28 -17.47
N LEU A 268 1.76 -17.02 -17.87
CA LEU A 268 2.12 -16.57 -19.22
C LEU A 268 3.61 -16.76 -19.51
N ALA A 269 4.48 -16.62 -18.51
CA ALA A 269 5.91 -16.87 -18.66
C ALA A 269 6.28 -18.38 -18.66
N ALA A 270 5.32 -19.27 -18.36
CA ALA A 270 5.59 -20.70 -18.24
C ALA A 270 5.60 -21.41 -19.60
N PRO A 271 6.68 -22.11 -20.00
CA PRO A 271 6.80 -22.73 -21.33
C PRO A 271 5.83 -23.91 -21.55
N ASP A 272 5.21 -24.41 -20.49
CA ASP A 272 4.37 -25.60 -20.51
C ASP A 272 2.86 -25.29 -20.49
N LEU A 273 2.45 -24.02 -20.61
CA LEU A 273 1.03 -23.65 -20.66
C LEU A 273 0.30 -24.34 -21.82
N TYR A 274 0.88 -24.36 -23.02
CA TYR A 274 0.24 -24.97 -24.17
C TYR A 274 0.27 -26.50 -24.09
N THR A 275 -0.91 -27.12 -24.14
CA THR A 275 -1.04 -28.51 -24.53
C THR A 275 -2.13 -28.65 -25.57
N LYS A 276 -1.89 -29.47 -26.60
CA LYS A 276 -2.87 -29.71 -27.67
C LYS A 276 -4.21 -30.20 -27.13
N ALA A 277 -4.20 -30.98 -26.05
CA ALA A 277 -5.42 -31.49 -25.42
C ALA A 277 -6.24 -30.37 -24.74
N ALA A 278 -5.59 -29.44 -24.03
CA ALA A 278 -6.28 -28.38 -23.32
C ALA A 278 -6.86 -27.30 -24.25
N TRP A 279 -6.24 -27.06 -25.41
CA TRP A 279 -6.74 -26.10 -26.42
C TRP A 279 -7.50 -26.75 -27.59
N ASN A 280 -7.89 -28.02 -27.45
CA ASN A 280 -8.62 -28.72 -28.49
C ASN A 280 -10.00 -28.08 -28.73
N GLY A 281 -10.26 -27.67 -29.97
CA GLY A 281 -11.51 -27.01 -30.36
C GLY A 281 -11.56 -25.50 -30.10
N ILE A 282 -10.45 -24.88 -29.69
CA ILE A 282 -10.35 -23.42 -29.51
C ILE A 282 -9.71 -22.80 -30.75
N ASP A 283 -10.32 -21.73 -31.27
CA ASP A 283 -9.72 -20.95 -32.36
C ASP A 283 -8.64 -20.00 -31.81
N ILE A 284 -7.39 -20.47 -31.88
CA ILE A 284 -6.21 -19.77 -31.36
C ILE A 284 -5.63 -18.70 -32.31
N GLY A 285 -6.20 -18.53 -33.51
CA GLY A 285 -5.68 -17.59 -34.51
C GLY A 285 -4.40 -18.05 -35.21
N ASN A 286 -3.95 -17.29 -36.22
CA ASN A 286 -2.82 -17.69 -37.07
C ASN A 286 -1.48 -17.53 -36.36
N GLU A 287 -1.24 -16.39 -35.72
CA GLU A 287 0.03 -16.12 -35.02
C GLU A 287 0.37 -17.20 -33.96
N ALA A 288 -0.62 -17.63 -33.17
CA ALA A 288 -0.40 -18.71 -32.21
C ALA A 288 -0.08 -20.05 -32.89
N ARG A 289 -0.73 -20.36 -34.03
CA ARG A 289 -0.42 -21.57 -34.81
C ARG A 289 1.00 -21.52 -35.37
N ASP A 290 1.43 -20.36 -35.84
CA ASP A 290 2.77 -20.16 -36.38
C ASP A 290 3.83 -20.36 -35.28
N LEU A 291 3.64 -19.75 -34.11
CA LEU A 291 4.51 -19.93 -32.93
C LEU A 291 4.55 -21.40 -32.45
N ILE A 292 3.40 -22.08 -32.39
CA ILE A 292 3.35 -23.52 -32.07
C ILE A 292 4.09 -24.34 -33.14
N GLY A 293 4.00 -23.95 -34.41
CA GLY A 293 4.63 -24.62 -35.55
C GLY A 293 6.16 -24.57 -35.53
N LEU A 294 6.75 -23.55 -34.91
CA LEU A 294 8.21 -23.46 -34.68
C LEU A 294 8.70 -24.53 -33.68
N GLY A 295 7.82 -24.99 -32.79
CA GLY A 295 8.11 -25.90 -31.69
C GLY A 295 8.25 -25.11 -30.38
N THR A 296 7.39 -25.38 -29.41
CA THR A 296 7.33 -24.64 -28.13
C THR A 296 8.61 -24.72 -27.30
N ASP A 297 9.45 -25.73 -27.55
CA ASP A 297 10.77 -25.93 -26.95
C ASP A 297 11.88 -25.05 -27.56
N LYS A 298 11.60 -24.40 -28.70
CA LYS A 298 12.54 -23.54 -29.43
C LYS A 298 12.21 -22.06 -29.35
N LEU A 299 11.09 -21.71 -28.72
CA LEU A 299 10.66 -20.33 -28.55
C LEU A 299 11.52 -19.64 -27.51
N GLU A 300 11.94 -18.41 -27.81
CA GLU A 300 12.57 -17.53 -26.83
C GLU A 300 11.56 -17.12 -25.73
N PRO A 301 12.00 -16.69 -24.54
CA PRO A 301 11.10 -16.37 -23.43
C PRO A 301 9.99 -15.35 -23.76
N GLU A 302 10.29 -14.37 -24.61
CA GLU A 302 9.34 -13.35 -25.08
C GLU A 302 8.31 -13.97 -26.04
N GLU A 303 8.72 -14.88 -26.92
CA GLU A 303 7.85 -15.61 -27.84
C GLU A 303 6.93 -16.60 -27.11
N VAL A 304 7.44 -17.25 -26.05
CA VAL A 304 6.64 -18.08 -25.15
C VAL A 304 5.55 -17.23 -24.49
N THR A 305 5.92 -16.07 -23.97
CA THR A 305 4.97 -15.15 -23.31
C THR A 305 3.92 -14.66 -24.31
N ARG A 306 4.33 -14.33 -25.55
CA ARG A 306 3.44 -13.95 -26.63
C ARG A 306 2.48 -15.06 -27.03
N LEU A 307 2.98 -16.28 -27.24
CA LEU A 307 2.14 -17.46 -27.53
C LEU A 307 1.11 -17.65 -26.43
N ASN A 308 1.56 -17.66 -25.18
CA ASN A 308 0.70 -17.87 -24.03
C ASN A 308 -0.36 -16.78 -23.88
N ARG A 309 -0.02 -15.53 -24.20
CA ARG A 309 -0.98 -14.43 -24.26
C ARG A 309 -2.09 -14.69 -25.28
N LEU A 310 -1.72 -15.06 -26.50
CA LEU A 310 -2.67 -15.40 -27.56
C LEU A 310 -3.60 -16.56 -27.17
N LEU A 311 -3.04 -17.58 -26.53
CA LEU A 311 -3.79 -18.75 -26.05
C LEU A 311 -4.83 -18.38 -24.99
N ILE A 312 -4.47 -17.48 -24.06
CA ILE A 312 -5.39 -16.98 -23.03
C ILE A 312 -6.48 -16.10 -23.63
N GLU A 313 -6.14 -15.19 -24.53
CA GLU A 313 -7.14 -14.37 -25.25
C GLU A 313 -8.12 -15.23 -26.05
N ALA A 314 -7.64 -16.28 -26.71
CA ALA A 314 -8.46 -17.22 -27.45
C ALA A 314 -9.37 -18.07 -26.55
N ALA A 315 -8.90 -18.42 -25.35
CA ALA A 315 -9.67 -19.19 -24.38
C ALA A 315 -10.79 -18.36 -23.72
N TYR A 316 -10.59 -17.06 -23.54
CA TYR A 316 -11.50 -16.17 -22.81
C TYR A 316 -11.90 -14.90 -23.61
N PRO A 317 -12.40 -15.03 -24.85
CA PRO A 317 -12.63 -13.88 -25.74
C PRO A 317 -13.72 -12.92 -25.26
N LYS A 318 -14.57 -13.36 -24.34
CA LYS A 318 -15.63 -12.54 -23.72
C LYS A 318 -15.19 -11.83 -22.44
N ALA A 319 -13.97 -12.10 -21.95
CA ALA A 319 -13.49 -11.54 -20.70
C ALA A 319 -12.16 -10.82 -20.84
N ILE A 320 -11.32 -11.23 -21.80
CA ILE A 320 -9.99 -10.67 -22.03
C ILE A 320 -9.94 -10.08 -23.44
N GLY A 321 -9.54 -8.81 -23.53
CA GLY A 321 -9.42 -8.10 -24.79
C GLY A 321 -8.26 -8.64 -25.62
N ARG A 322 -8.49 -8.80 -26.93
CA ARG A 322 -7.40 -9.11 -27.87
C ARG A 322 -6.53 -7.88 -28.07
N ARG A 323 -5.21 -8.03 -27.92
CA ARG A 323 -4.26 -7.02 -28.39
C ARG A 323 -3.81 -7.37 -29.81
N GLU A 324 -3.99 -6.41 -30.72
CA GLU A 324 -3.40 -6.50 -32.05
C GLU A 324 -1.87 -6.60 -31.95
N PRO A 325 -1.22 -7.30 -32.90
CA PRO A 325 0.24 -7.38 -32.93
C PRO A 325 0.82 -5.97 -32.98
N VAL A 326 1.82 -5.71 -32.14
CA VAL A 326 2.64 -4.49 -32.27
C VAL A 326 3.42 -4.68 -33.56
N SER A 327 3.02 -4.00 -34.63
CA SER A 327 3.82 -3.93 -35.85
C SER A 327 5.21 -3.40 -35.47
N PRO A 328 6.29 -4.06 -35.94
CA PRO A 328 7.66 -3.72 -35.59
C PRO A 328 8.06 -2.29 -35.98
#